data_AF-A0A3D4GW93-F1
#
_entry.id   AF-A0A3D4GW93-F1
#
_cell.length_a   1.000
_cell.length_b   1.000
_cell.length_c   1.000
_cell.angle_alpha   90.00
_cell.angle_beta   90.00
_cell.angle_gamma   90.00
#
_symmetry.space_group_name_H-M   'P 1'
#
loop_
_entity.id
_entity.type
_entity.pdbx_description
1 polymer ?
#
loop_
_entity_poly.entity_id
_entity_poly.type
_entity_poly.pdbx_seq_one_letter_code
_entity_poly.pdbx_strand_id
1 'polypeptide(L)' 'MDTISAKVSELERKWFVADADGKVLGRFASEVAKILRGKHKPIYTAHVDTGDHVVIINAEKIKVTGNNKLEEK' A
#
# COMPACT_ATOMS: atom_id res chain seq x y z
N MET A 1 26.02 15.91 -11.67
CA MET A 1 24.82 16.12 -10.84
C MET A 1 24.40 14.73 -10.42
N ASP A 2 24.58 14.38 -9.16
CA ASP A 2 24.40 12.99 -8.71
C ASP A 2 22.97 12.76 -8.24
N THR A 3 22.39 11.63 -8.67
CA THR A 3 21.06 11.23 -8.24
C THR A 3 21.11 10.78 -6.79
N ILE A 4 20.39 11.49 -5.92
CA ILE A 4 20.31 11.18 -4.50
C ILE A 4 19.60 9.84 -4.34
N SER A 5 20.30 8.84 -3.80
CA SER A 5 19.72 7.56 -3.41
C SER A 5 19.32 7.61 -1.93
N ALA A 6 18.15 7.08 -1.60
CA ALA A 6 17.69 7.05 -0.22
C ALA A 6 18.62 6.20 0.66
N LYS A 7 19.07 6.76 1.79
CA LYS A 7 19.82 6.02 2.80
C LYS A 7 18.84 5.38 3.78
N VAL A 8 19.02 4.08 4.06
CA VAL A 8 18.17 3.31 4.99
C VAL A 8 18.16 3.93 6.40
N SER A 9 19.26 4.55 6.80
CA SER A 9 19.43 5.19 8.13
C SER A 9 18.60 6.44 8.35
N GLU A 10 18.17 7.12 7.27
CA GLU A 10 17.40 8.37 7.34
C GLU A 10 15.92 8.15 7.02
N LEU A 11 15.50 6.89 6.91
CA LEU A 11 14.17 6.55 6.45
C LEU A 11 13.14 6.62 7.58
N GLU A 12 12.38 7.71 7.64
CA GLU A 12 11.20 7.80 8.49
C GLU A 12 10.05 7.00 7.89
N ARG A 13 9.67 5.92 8.59
CA ARG A 13 8.49 5.10 8.29
C ARG A 13 7.33 5.55 9.16
N LYS A 14 6.24 5.96 8.52
CA LYS A 14 4.98 6.33 9.16
C LYS A 14 4.04 5.13 9.19
N TRP A 15 3.09 5.18 10.11
CA TRP A 15 2.01 4.20 10.20
C TRP A 15 0.73 4.81 9.66
N PHE A 16 0.08 4.10 8.76
CA PHE A 16 -1.22 4.45 8.20
C PHE A 16 -2.26 3.43 8.62
N VAL A 17 -3.47 3.91 8.87
CA VAL A 17 -4.65 3.06 9.06
C VAL A 17 -5.54 3.23 7.85
N ALA A 18 -5.84 2.13 7.16
CA ALA A 18 -6.64 2.12 5.94
C ALA A 18 -7.94 1.35 6.16
N ASP A 19 -9.07 1.99 5.91
CA ASP A 19 -10.39 1.37 6.01
C ASP A 19 -10.79 0.71 4.68
N ALA A 20 -11.04 -0.59 4.73
CA ALA A 20 -11.45 -1.38 3.59
C ALA A 20 -12.98 -1.38 3.36
N ASP A 21 -13.77 -0.81 4.26
CA ASP A 21 -15.23 -0.82 4.17
C ASP A 21 -15.72 -0.13 2.88
N GLY A 22 -16.52 -0.85 2.10
CA GLY A 22 -17.09 -0.37 0.85
C GLY A 22 -16.09 -0.17 -0.29
N LYS A 23 -14.80 -0.49 -0.12
CA LYS A 23 -13.77 -0.38 -1.16
C LYS A 23 -13.75 -1.59 -2.06
N VAL A 24 -13.36 -1.40 -3.33
CA VAL A 24 -13.18 -2.51 -4.28
C VAL A 24 -11.79 -3.11 -4.11
N LEU A 25 -11.70 -4.42 -3.86
CA LEU A 25 -10.46 -5.15 -3.52
C LEU A 25 -9.27 -4.77 -4.40
N GLY A 26 -9.39 -4.92 -5.73
CA GLY A 26 -8.26 -4.69 -6.64
C GLY A 26 -7.76 -3.25 -6.64
N ARG A 27 -8.67 -2.27 -6.58
CA ARG A 27 -8.32 -0.84 -6.53
C ARG A 27 -7.69 -0.48 -5.18
N PHE A 28 -8.27 -0.97 -4.10
CA PHE A 28 -7.77 -0.74 -2.75
C PHE A 28 -6.37 -1.33 -2.55
N ALA A 29 -6.17 -2.59 -2.94
CA ALA A 29 -4.88 -3.26 -2.83
C ALA A 29 -3.78 -2.55 -3.62
N SER A 30 -4.11 -2.03 -4.81
CA SER A 30 -3.16 -1.29 -5.66
C SER A 30 -2.66 -0.01 -4.99
N GLU A 31 -3.56 0.74 -4.35
CA GLU A 31 -3.20 1.95 -3.61
C GLU A 31 -2.38 1.64 -2.36
N VAL A 32 -2.76 0.62 -1.59
CA VAL A 32 -1.99 0.17 -0.43
C VAL A 32 -0.58 -0.27 -0.84
N ALA A 33 -0.44 -1.02 -1.94
CA ALA A 33 0.86 -1.44 -2.46
C ALA A 33 1.76 -0.25 -2.84
N LYS A 34 1.19 0.86 -3.32
CA LYS A 34 1.94 2.09 -3.61
C LYS A 34 2.52 2.72 -2.34
N ILE A 35 1.79 2.66 -1.24
CA ILE A 35 2.23 3.16 0.07
C ILE A 35 3.32 2.24 0.66
N LEU A 36 3.07 0.92 0.66
CA LEU A 36 4.03 -0.09 1.12
C LEU A 36 5.35 -0.06 0.35
N ARG A 37 5.33 0.31 -0.93
CA ARG A 37 6.54 0.42 -1.75
C ARG A 37 7.26 1.77 -1.59
N GLY A 38 6.64 2.75 -0.94
CA GLY A 38 7.18 4.10 -0.79
C GLY A 38 7.08 4.95 -2.05
N LYS A 39 6.37 4.49 -3.10
CA LYS A 39 6.21 5.21 -4.38
C LYS A 39 5.49 6.56 -4.27
N HIS A 40 4.86 6.82 -3.13
CA HIS A 40 4.24 8.11 -2.83
C HIS A 40 5.24 9.13 -2.27
N LYS A 41 6.44 8.70 -1.85
CA LYS A 41 7.51 9.58 -1.36
C LYS A 41 8.45 9.97 -2.51
N PRO A 42 8.94 11.22 -2.54
CA PRO A 42 9.90 11.66 -3.56
C PRO A 42 11.27 10.99 -3.43
N ILE A 43 11.58 10.41 -2.26
CA ILE A 43 12.80 9.64 -2.00
C ILE A 43 12.73 8.19 -2.49
N TYR A 44 11.69 7.82 -3.24
CA TYR A 44 11.52 6.46 -3.72
C TYR A 44 12.75 6.00 -4.52
N THR A 45 13.39 4.97 -3.99
CA THR A 45 14.58 4.36 -4.59
C THR A 45 14.27 2.89 -4.82
N ALA A 46 14.30 2.43 -6.07
CA ALA A 46 13.74 1.11 -6.43
C ALA A 46 14.39 -0.09 -5.72
N HIS A 47 15.66 0.03 -5.33
CA HIS A 47 16.41 -1.02 -4.62
C HIS A 47 16.33 -0.90 -3.09
N VAL A 48 15.68 0.14 -2.56
CA VAL A 48 15.53 0.37 -1.11
C VAL A 48 14.05 0.36 -0.76
N ASP A 49 13.69 -0.40 0.27
CA ASP A 49 12.34 -0.30 0.83
C ASP A 49 12.18 1.02 1.57
N THR A 50 11.51 1.97 0.90
CA THR A 50 11.20 3.32 1.39
C THR A 50 9.75 3.45 1.88
N GLY A 51 9.07 2.31 1.99
CA GLY A 51 7.65 2.20 2.32
C GLY A 51 7.27 2.66 3.71
N ASP A 52 5.96 2.80 3.88
CA ASP A 52 5.32 3.02 5.17
C ASP A 52 4.50 1.80 5.58
N HIS A 53 4.25 1.68 6.87
CA HIS A 53 3.43 0.61 7.41
C HIS A 53 1.95 0.94 7.24
N VAL A 54 1.15 -0.06 6.87
CA VAL A 54 -0.29 0.10 6.68
C VAL A 54 -1.02 -0.98 7.48
N VAL A 55 -1.92 -0.55 8.35
CA VAL A 55 -2.87 -1.41 9.09
C VAL A 55 -4.21 -1.30 8.38
N ILE A 56 -4.74 -2.43 7.92
CA ILE A 56 -6.04 -2.48 7.25
C ILE A 56 -7.09 -2.90 8.27
N ILE A 57 -8.17 -2.11 8.37
CA ILE A 57 -9.34 -2.40 9.22
C ILE A 57 -10.56 -2.70 8.34
N ASN A 58 -11.56 -3.39 8.91
CA ASN A 58 -12.80 -3.79 8.22
C ASN A 58 -12.57 -4.59 6.92
N ALA A 59 -11.51 -5.40 6.85
CA ALA A 59 -11.15 -6.16 5.66
C ALA A 59 -12.26 -7.13 5.21
N GLU A 60 -13.11 -7.59 6.13
CA GLU A 60 -14.27 -8.44 5.84
C GLU A 60 -15.34 -7.76 4.97
N LYS A 61 -15.42 -6.42 5.00
CA LYS A 61 -16.44 -5.64 4.29
C LYS A 61 -15.98 -5.18 2.89
N ILE A 62 -14.82 -5.68 2.43
CA ILE A 62 -14.27 -5.30 1.15
C ILE A 62 -15.13 -5.87 0.01
N LYS A 63 -15.39 -5.05 -1.00
CA LYS A 63 -16.22 -5.42 -2.15
C LYS A 63 -15.36 -6.09 -3.21
N VAL A 64 -15.79 -7.26 -3.67
CA VAL A 64 -15.25 -7.90 -4.88
C VAL A 64 -16.30 -7.76 -5.98
N THR A 65 -15.85 -7.28 -7.14
CA THR A 65 -16.70 -7.07 -8.32
C THR A 65 -16.39 -8.12 -9.38
N GLY A 66 -17.41 -8.78 -9.95
CA GLY A 66 -17.29 -9.80 -10.99
C GLY A 66 -18.13 -11.05 -10.69
N ASN A 67 -18.31 -11.93 -11.69
CA ASN A 67 -19.09 -13.18 -11.57
C ASN A 67 -18.43 -14.23 -10.66
N ASN A 68 -17.15 -14.06 -10.33
CA ASN A 68 -16.47 -14.84 -9.30
C ASN A 68 -16.51 -14.06 -7.98
N LYS A 69 -17.70 -13.94 -7.40
CA LYS A 69 -17.79 -13.73 -5.95
C LYS A 69 -17.07 -14.92 -5.34
N LEU A 70 -15.84 -14.69 -4.85
CA LEU A 70 -15.04 -15.58 -4.00
C LEU A 70 -15.92 -16.71 -3.48
N GLU A 71 -15.80 -17.90 -4.08
CA GLU A 71 -16.80 -18.99 -4.02
C GLU A 71 -17.64 -18.97 -2.74
N GLU A 72 -18.94 -18.69 -2.88
CA GLU A 72 -19.94 -19.04 -1.86
C GLU A 72 -19.76 -20.54 -1.56
N LYS A 73 -19.19 -20.83 -0.40
CA LYS A 73 -19.13 -22.17 0.19
C LYS A 73 -20.02 -22.21 1.41
#